data_AF-A0A4U9WN06-F1
#
_entry.id   AF-A0A4U9WN06-F1
#
_cell.length_a   1.000
_cell.length_b   1.000
_cell.length_c   1.000
_cell.angle_alpha   90.00
_cell.angle_beta   90.00
_cell.angle_gamma   90.00
#
_symmetry.space_group_name_H-M   'P 1'
#
loop_
_entity.id
_entity.type
_entity.pdbx_description
1 polymer ?
#
loop_
_entity_poly.entity_id
_entity_poly.type
_entity_poly.pdbx_seq_one_letter_code
_entity_poly.pdbx_strand_id
1 'polypeptide(L)'
;MTTNPRPIDAIEFASRDEIEALQLERLQWTLHHAYNNVPMYQRKFDQAGVHPSDLKQLSDLALFPYTTKQDLRDNYPFDTFAVPMETGGTHSCFIWHHRSPNGSRLYPAGYR
;
A
#
# COMPACT_ATOMS: atom_id res chain seq x y z
N MET A 1 35.57 -6.07 -16.24
CA MET A 1 34.20 -5.79 -15.75
C MET A 1 33.66 -7.09 -15.17
N THR A 2 33.63 -7.24 -13.86
CA THR A 2 33.13 -8.44 -13.18
C THR A 2 31.62 -8.30 -12.98
N THR A 3 30.83 -8.97 -13.81
CA THR A 3 29.39 -9.16 -13.57
C THR A 3 29.24 -10.17 -12.43
N ASN A 4 28.89 -9.71 -11.24
CA ASN A 4 28.45 -10.60 -10.16
C ASN A 4 26.95 -10.87 -10.36
N PRO A 5 26.53 -12.05 -10.84
CA PRO A 5 25.11 -12.33 -11.02
C PRO A 5 24.44 -12.40 -9.65
N ARG A 6 23.39 -11.61 -9.45
CA ARG A 6 22.58 -11.69 -8.22
C ARG A 6 21.95 -13.08 -8.14
N PRO A 7 21.81 -13.66 -6.93
CA PRO A 7 21.03 -14.88 -6.75
C PRO A 7 19.62 -14.64 -7.31
N ILE A 8 19.15 -15.57 -8.14
CA ILE A 8 17.82 -15.49 -8.75
C ILE A 8 16.83 -16.15 -7.78
N ASP A 9 15.77 -15.43 -7.42
CA ASP A 9 14.75 -15.96 -6.52
C ASP A 9 13.88 -16.99 -7.25
N ALA A 10 13.45 -18.05 -6.55
CA ALA A 10 12.64 -19.11 -7.16
C ALA A 10 11.36 -18.60 -7.85
N ILE A 11 10.80 -17.48 -7.35
CA ILE A 11 9.61 -16.84 -7.90
C ILE A 11 9.84 -16.27 -9.31
N GLU A 12 11.08 -15.98 -9.70
CA GLU A 12 11.41 -15.48 -11.05
C GLU A 12 11.21 -16.54 -12.15
N PHE A 13 11.14 -17.82 -11.77
CA PHE A 13 10.89 -18.95 -12.67
C PHE A 13 9.59 -19.70 -12.38
N ALA A 14 8.80 -19.22 -11.43
CA ALA A 14 7.53 -19.84 -11.07
C ALA A 14 6.55 -19.81 -12.25
N SER A 15 5.66 -20.80 -12.29
CA SER A 15 4.55 -20.84 -13.23
C SER A 15 3.59 -19.66 -13.01
N ARG A 16 2.74 -19.36 -14.01
CA ARG A 16 1.72 -18.31 -13.88
C ARG A 16 0.82 -18.60 -12.68
N ASP A 17 0.39 -19.83 -12.51
CA ASP A 17 -0.53 -20.24 -11.44
C ASP A 17 0.09 -20.04 -10.05
N GLU A 18 1.38 -20.36 -9.90
CA GLU A 18 2.12 -20.12 -8.64
C GLU A 18 2.26 -18.62 -8.34
N ILE A 19 2.51 -17.80 -9.36
CA ILE A 19 2.60 -16.34 -9.21
C ILE A 19 1.24 -15.75 -8.82
N GLU A 20 0.17 -16.15 -9.50
CA GLU A 20 -1.18 -15.64 -9.25
C GLU A 20 -1.69 -16.05 -7.87
N ALA A 21 -1.43 -17.28 -7.44
CA ALA A 21 -1.77 -17.75 -6.09
C ALA A 21 -1.07 -16.91 -5.01
N LEU A 22 0.24 -16.67 -5.16
CA LEU A 22 1.00 -15.85 -4.22
C LEU A 22 0.54 -14.38 -4.22
N GLN A 23 0.23 -13.82 -5.39
CA GLN A 23 -0.30 -12.47 -5.50
C GLN A 23 -1.64 -12.33 -4.79
N LEU A 24 -2.54 -13.30 -4.99
CA LEU A 24 -3.87 -13.30 -4.35
C LEU A 24 -3.74 -13.36 -2.83
N GLU A 25 -2.93 -14.29 -2.30
CA GLU A 25 -2.70 -14.45 -0.86
C GLU A 25 -2.18 -13.14 -0.24
N ARG A 26 -1.15 -12.53 -0.83
CA ARG A 26 -0.56 -11.29 -0.33
C ARG A 26 -1.50 -10.11 -0.45
N LEU A 27 -2.32 -10.06 -1.51
CA LEU A 27 -3.29 -8.99 -1.71
C LEU A 27 -4.42 -9.08 -0.68
N GLN A 28 -4.94 -10.27 -0.40
CA GLN A 28 -5.92 -10.49 0.67
C GLN A 28 -5.37 -10.01 2.02
N TRP A 29 -4.16 -10.42 2.39
CA TRP A 29 -3.51 -9.95 3.61
C TRP A 29 -3.38 -8.42 3.64
N THR A 30 -2.97 -7.81 2.52
CA THR A 30 -2.77 -6.36 2.40
C THR A 30 -4.09 -5.59 2.60
N LEU A 31 -5.17 -6.03 1.97
CA LEU A 31 -6.48 -5.38 2.11
C LEU A 31 -7.02 -5.50 3.53
N HIS A 32 -6.89 -6.67 4.14
CA HIS A 32 -7.27 -6.87 5.55
C HIS A 32 -6.45 -5.98 6.48
N HIS A 33 -5.14 -5.90 6.27
CA HIS A 33 -4.27 -5.05 7.07
C HIS A 33 -4.64 -3.57 6.91
N ALA A 34 -4.84 -3.08 5.68
CA ALA A 34 -5.22 -1.70 5.42
C ALA A 34 -6.57 -1.34 6.06
N TYR A 35 -7.59 -2.19 5.87
CA TYR A 35 -8.93 -1.95 6.42
C TYR A 35 -8.94 -1.94 7.96
N ASN A 36 -8.20 -2.86 8.59
CA ASN A 36 -8.19 -2.98 10.05
C ASN A 36 -7.32 -1.94 10.77
N ASN A 37 -6.32 -1.36 10.10
CA ASN A 37 -5.31 -0.54 10.76
C ASN A 37 -5.30 0.93 10.31
N VAL A 38 -6.01 1.29 9.23
CA VAL A 38 -6.02 2.65 8.69
C VAL A 38 -7.45 3.17 8.58
N PRO A 39 -7.86 4.16 9.42
CA PRO A 39 -9.22 4.70 9.42
C PRO A 39 -9.67 5.27 8.06
N MET A 40 -8.73 5.79 7.25
CA MET A 40 -9.02 6.22 5.88
C MET A 40 -9.53 5.05 5.01
N TYR A 41 -8.86 3.89 5.04
CA TYR A 41 -9.24 2.74 4.21
C TYR A 41 -10.52 2.09 4.70
N GLN A 42 -10.72 2.01 6.02
CA GLN A 42 -11.97 1.53 6.60
C GLN A 42 -13.17 2.32 6.07
N ARG A 43 -13.17 3.65 6.26
CA ARG A 43 -14.24 4.54 5.78
C ARG A 43 -14.46 4.43 4.28
N LYS A 44 -13.38 4.35 3.51
CA LYS A 44 -13.46 4.33 2.04
C LYS A 44 -14.04 3.02 1.53
N PHE A 45 -13.70 1.89 2.15
CA PHE A 45 -14.24 0.59 1.80
C PHE A 45 -15.71 0.48 2.21
N ASP A 46 -16.06 0.94 3.42
CA ASP A 46 -17.44 1.00 3.91
C ASP A 46 -18.33 1.86 3.01
N GLN A 47 -17.86 3.03 2.58
CA GLN A 47 -18.58 3.91 1.66
C GLN A 47 -18.78 3.30 0.26
N ALA A 48 -17.82 2.50 -0.19
CA ALA A 48 -17.92 1.75 -1.44
C ALA A 48 -18.74 0.45 -1.30
N GLY A 49 -19.11 0.07 -0.07
CA GLY A 49 -19.87 -1.15 0.21
C GLY A 49 -19.08 -2.44 -0.05
N VAL A 50 -17.75 -2.40 0.07
CA VAL A 50 -16.87 -3.54 -0.16
C VAL A 50 -16.08 -3.87 1.10
N HIS A 51 -15.86 -5.15 1.36
CA HIS A 51 -15.06 -5.66 2.48
C HIS A 51 -13.85 -6.43 1.94
N PRO A 52 -12.70 -6.47 2.64
CA PRO A 52 -11.53 -7.25 2.20
C PRO A 52 -11.85 -8.73 1.90
N SER A 53 -12.84 -9.30 2.58
CA SER A 53 -13.30 -10.67 2.32
C SER A 53 -13.97 -10.88 0.96
N ASP A 54 -14.32 -9.81 0.24
CA ASP A 54 -14.91 -9.89 -1.10
C ASP A 54 -13.87 -10.19 -2.19
N LEU A 55 -12.57 -10.08 -1.89
CA LEU A 55 -11.50 -10.47 -2.80
C LEU A 55 -11.33 -12.00 -2.83
N LYS A 56 -11.95 -12.68 -3.81
CA LYS A 56 -11.85 -14.14 -3.98
C LYS A 56 -10.89 -14.54 -5.09
N GLN A 57 -10.68 -13.67 -6.06
CA GLN A 57 -9.79 -13.83 -7.21
C GLN A 57 -9.19 -12.48 -7.60
N LEU A 58 -8.09 -12.47 -8.36
CA LEU A 58 -7.37 -11.23 -8.69
C LEU A 58 -8.22 -10.19 -9.42
N SER A 59 -9.20 -10.63 -10.23
CA SER A 59 -10.13 -9.72 -10.93
C SER A 59 -11.05 -8.94 -10.00
N ASP A 60 -11.32 -9.44 -8.79
CA ASP A 60 -12.20 -8.77 -7.83
C ASP A 60 -11.55 -7.51 -7.25
N LEU A 61 -10.24 -7.29 -7.49
CA LEU A 61 -9.58 -6.03 -7.14
C LEU A 61 -10.26 -4.83 -7.79
N ALA A 62 -10.93 -5.00 -8.93
CA ALA A 62 -11.70 -3.96 -9.60
C ALA A 62 -12.92 -3.47 -8.80
N LEU A 63 -13.38 -4.22 -7.80
CA LEU A 63 -14.46 -3.82 -6.89
C LEU A 63 -13.99 -2.75 -5.90
N PHE A 64 -12.69 -2.70 -5.59
CA PHE A 64 -12.15 -1.82 -4.56
C PHE A 64 -11.92 -0.40 -5.09
N PRO A 65 -12.19 0.64 -4.27
CA PRO A 65 -12.03 2.02 -4.68
C PRO A 65 -10.55 2.41 -4.80
N TYR A 66 -10.21 3.20 -5.82
CA TYR A 66 -8.86 3.72 -5.99
C TYR A 66 -8.50 4.76 -4.91
N THR A 67 -7.26 4.69 -4.42
CA THR A 67 -6.66 5.78 -3.62
C THR A 67 -6.15 6.89 -4.53
N THR A 68 -6.62 8.11 -4.32
CA THR A 68 -6.24 9.31 -5.05
C THR A 68 -5.27 10.16 -4.24
N LYS A 69 -4.62 11.12 -4.90
CA LYS A 69 -3.77 12.10 -4.22
C LYS A 69 -4.54 12.97 -3.23
N GLN A 70 -5.84 13.17 -3.44
CA GLN A 70 -6.67 13.98 -2.55
C GLN A 70 -6.91 13.25 -1.23
N ASP A 71 -7.16 11.94 -1.26
CA ASP A 71 -7.30 11.14 -0.04
C ASP A 71 -6.07 11.27 0.86
N LEU A 72 -4.86 11.28 0.28
CA LEU A 72 -3.63 11.46 1.04
C LEU A 72 -3.48 12.87 1.63
N ARG A 73 -4.00 13.89 0.96
CA ARG A 73 -3.97 15.28 1.46
C ARG A 73 -4.93 15.50 2.60
N ASP A 74 -6.14 14.92 2.50
CA ASP A 74 -7.20 15.08 3.49
C ASP A 74 -6.93 14.34 4.81
N ASN A 75 -6.06 13.33 4.77
CA ASN A 75 -5.69 12.48 5.92
C ASN A 75 -4.24 12.74 6.43
N TYR A 76 -3.63 13.85 6.00
CA TYR A 76 -2.33 14.33 6.50
C TYR A 76 -2.49 15.01 7.89
N PRO A 77 -1.51 14.94 8.82
CA PRO A 77 -0.17 14.32 8.73
C PRO A 77 -0.08 12.87 9.20
N PHE A 78 -1.07 12.37 9.95
CA PHE A 78 -0.88 11.17 10.78
C PHE A 78 -1.89 10.05 10.51
N ASP A 79 -2.93 10.29 9.71
CA ASP A 79 -4.06 9.36 9.53
C ASP A 79 -3.87 8.36 8.37
N THR A 80 -2.62 8.25 7.87
CA THR A 80 -2.23 7.29 6.82
C THR A 80 -1.20 6.25 7.29
N PHE A 81 -0.81 6.25 8.57
CA PHE A 81 0.09 5.22 9.12
C PHE A 81 -0.69 3.94 9.45
N ALA A 82 -0.28 2.82 8.84
CA ALA A 82 -0.85 1.48 9.11
C ALA A 82 -0.18 0.74 10.27
N VAL A 83 0.77 1.38 10.97
CA VAL A 83 1.52 0.80 12.10
C VAL A 83 1.78 1.87 13.17
N PRO A 84 1.71 1.52 14.47
CA PRO A 84 2.14 2.40 15.55
C PRO A 84 3.60 2.80 15.41
N MET A 85 3.89 4.08 15.66
CA MET A 85 5.20 4.71 15.47
C MET A 85 6.34 4.04 16.27
N GLU A 86 6.01 3.34 17.35
CA GLU A 86 6.98 2.72 18.27
C GLU A 86 7.55 1.39 17.76
N THR A 87 6.88 0.71 16.82
CA THR A 87 7.27 -0.64 16.35
C THR A 87 7.83 -0.63 14.93
N GLY A 88 7.58 0.43 14.15
CA GLY A 88 7.99 0.55 12.76
C GLY A 88 9.35 1.21 12.58
N GLY A 89 10.44 0.48 12.82
CA GLY A 89 11.76 0.87 12.32
C GLY A 89 11.76 0.84 10.79
N THR A 90 11.38 1.95 10.15
CA THR A 90 11.55 2.32 8.71
C THR A 90 11.20 1.32 7.59
N HIS A 91 10.84 0.07 7.86
CA HIS A 91 10.76 -0.99 6.85
C HIS A 91 9.35 -1.51 6.55
N SER A 92 8.31 -0.99 7.22
CA SER A 92 6.91 -1.29 6.90
C SER A 92 6.06 -0.02 6.86
N CYS A 93 6.57 0.98 6.18
CA CYS A 93 5.78 2.11 5.77
C CYS A 93 5.81 2.11 4.24
N PHE A 94 4.66 2.33 3.61
CA PHE A 94 4.61 2.89 2.26
C PHE A 94 5.30 4.26 2.32
N ILE A 95 6.64 4.26 2.47
CA ILE A 95 7.47 5.42 2.26
C ILE A 95 7.49 5.54 0.75
N TRP A 96 6.50 6.28 0.26
CA TRP A 96 6.66 7.14 -0.89
C TRP A 96 8.02 7.82 -0.70
N HIS A 97 9.06 7.31 -1.37
CA HIS A 97 10.35 7.96 -1.39
C HIS A 97 10.08 9.35 -1.95
N HIS A 98 10.18 10.36 -1.11
CA HIS A 98 9.95 11.76 -1.48
C HIS A 98 11.13 12.25 -2.32
N ARG A 99 11.34 11.68 -3.52
CA ARG A 99 12.18 12.28 -4.55
C ARG A 99 11.31 13.23 -5.37
N SER A 100 11.08 14.41 -4.80
CA SER A 100 10.64 15.58 -5.58
C SER A 100 11.73 15.88 -6.60
N PRO A 101 11.46 15.90 -7.92
CA PRO A 101 12.46 16.32 -8.89
C PRO A 101 12.73 17.83 -8.84
N ASN A 102 11.95 18.60 -8.05
CA ASN A 102 11.82 20.05 -8.20
C ASN A 102 12.08 20.84 -6.91
N GLY A 103 12.51 20.20 -5.81
CA GLY A 103 13.02 20.89 -4.62
C GLY A 103 12.06 21.82 -3.86
N SER A 104 10.78 21.91 -4.22
CA SER A 104 9.83 22.76 -3.49
C SER A 104 9.34 22.08 -2.22
N ARG A 105 9.78 22.61 -1.07
CA ARG A 105 9.21 22.32 0.26
C ARG A 105 7.74 22.74 0.28
N LEU A 106 6.85 21.79 0.56
CA LEU A 106 5.49 22.10 0.98
C LEU A 106 5.51 22.22 2.51
N TYR A 107 5.48 23.45 3.01
CA TYR A 107 5.04 23.72 4.39
C TYR A 107 3.52 24.00 4.36
N PRO A 108 2.76 23.55 5.37
CA PRO A 108 1.36 23.92 5.48
C PRO A 108 1.21 25.41 5.82
N ALA A 109 0.32 26.09 5.09
CA ALA A 109 -0.23 27.38 5.51
C ALA A 109 -1.12 27.12 6.73
N GLY A 110 -0.75 27.62 7.92
CA GLY A 110 -1.66 27.49 9.06
C GLY A 110 -1.11 27.63 10.48
N TYR A 111 0.16 27.93 10.71
CA TYR A 111 0.62 28.36 12.04
C TYR A 111 1.10 29.81 11.95
N ARG A 112 0.40 30.69 12.66
CA ARG A 112 0.89 32.01 13.04
C ARG A 112 1.56 31.87 14.40
#